data_AF-A0A2E6H1M5-F1
#
_entry.id   AF-A0A2E6H1M5-F1
#
_cell.length_a   1.000
_cell.length_b   1.000
_cell.length_c   1.000
_cell.angle_alpha   90.00
_cell.angle_beta   90.00
_cell.angle_gamma   90.00
#
_symmetry.space_group_name_H-M   'P 1'
#
loop_
_entity.id
_entity.type
_entity.pdbx_description
1 polymer ?
#
loop_
_entity_poly.entity_id
_entity_poly.type
_entity_poly.pdbx_seq_one_letter_code
_entity_poly.pdbx_strand_id
1 'polypeptide(L)'
;MSESYDRSTVESFARLVPNRILYRAVVVDVFSDIAIHNDAVQGGYIHALSSESSPHFANKPRNSIIARIVSDQQSSRDPFPSIICYPFFPPHLCFPVKPGEQVWVISERSEGQTQLMYWLCRIPGSSHVDDLNFTHLDREWVQTGRTPSSRRATIEDEEGETYDETDTVPGFLNGGGAIDLMSLPGTVDAYEEIHEQAIANQSITFESVPRFTKRPGDFVIQGSNNTLICLGEDRGWTAETVADSTDAQWSESSTSADADGRWGDDGPPTDENERSYAGTIDIVAGRGRSSAFPDGADGTEFTSQRVIENARGYQETDKSPVEAASTEEAENRLDNPSEGDPDLMHDASRIYVSMKTNGDANFGISSETGSMVAPYGEHTIDDIEDAAFIVAKSDEVRIIARKTGEEPPTGYPEINGSIRIIKEGDPSDDMATILLLPDGTIQISGSKIFLGRTEDPDGGIAAADADSGTSSGPGPGNSQPWVKYEQLDNLLTATMENIKQFALDLQTNFSSNSTPGYGAPNPSLTASASAECQTLQDDMDDRIAQINTIKSERIFGE
;
A
#
# COMPACT_ATOMS: atom_id res chain seq x y z
N MET A 1 38.14 -0.81 73.39
CA MET A 1 37.16 -1.34 72.41
C MET A 1 37.80 -1.19 71.05
N SER A 2 38.47 -2.22 70.57
CA SER A 2 39.05 -2.30 69.22
C SER A 2 38.13 -3.18 68.40
N GLU A 3 37.27 -2.58 67.59
CA GLU A 3 36.46 -3.31 66.62
C GLU A 3 37.36 -3.76 65.47
N SER A 4 37.59 -5.06 65.41
CA SER A 4 38.17 -5.75 64.27
C SER A 4 37.18 -5.68 63.10
N TYR A 5 37.43 -4.78 62.16
CA TYR A 5 36.78 -4.83 60.85
C TYR A 5 37.24 -6.10 60.13
N ASP A 6 36.31 -7.04 59.99
CA ASP A 6 36.48 -8.29 59.27
C ASP A 6 36.71 -7.99 57.77
N ARG A 7 37.97 -8.10 57.32
CA ARG A 7 38.37 -7.93 55.92
C ARG A 7 37.83 -9.06 55.02
N SER A 8 37.30 -10.16 55.57
CA SER A 8 36.82 -11.29 54.77
C SER A 8 35.48 -11.02 54.07
N THR A 9 34.68 -10.05 54.54
CA THR A 9 33.40 -9.69 53.92
C THR A 9 33.52 -8.74 52.73
N VAL A 10 34.68 -8.07 52.57
CA VAL A 10 34.93 -7.18 51.43
C VAL A 10 35.58 -7.92 50.26
N GLU A 11 36.35 -8.99 50.53
CA GLU A 11 36.95 -9.84 49.48
C GLU A 11 35.93 -10.80 48.83
N SER A 12 34.79 -11.09 49.47
CA SER A 12 33.75 -11.96 48.90
C SER A 12 32.87 -11.27 47.85
N PHE A 13 32.77 -9.94 47.86
CA PHE A 13 32.09 -9.18 46.80
C PHE A 13 32.94 -9.01 45.52
N ALA A 14 34.27 -9.19 45.62
CA ALA A 14 35.20 -9.01 44.51
C ALA A 14 35.32 -10.26 43.59
N ARG A 15 34.57 -11.33 43.85
CA ARG A 15 34.47 -12.53 43.00
C ARG A 15 33.06 -12.79 42.46
N LEU A 16 32.25 -11.75 42.33
CA LEU A 16 31.13 -11.79 41.40
C LEU A 16 31.73 -11.72 39.98
N VAL A 17 32.01 -12.88 39.39
CA VAL A 17 32.02 -12.99 37.93
C VAL A 17 30.67 -12.41 37.51
N PRO A 18 30.62 -11.34 36.70
CA PRO A 18 29.34 -10.75 36.33
C PRO A 18 28.52 -11.84 35.63
N ASN A 19 27.46 -12.28 36.30
CA ASN A 19 26.52 -13.26 35.75
C ASN A 19 25.89 -12.63 34.50
N ARG A 20 26.36 -13.06 33.32
CA ARG A 20 25.85 -12.58 32.05
C ARG A 20 24.46 -13.16 31.84
N ILE A 21 23.49 -12.30 31.54
CA ILE A 21 22.10 -12.69 31.28
C ILE A 21 21.69 -12.45 29.82
N LEU A 22 22.50 -11.70 29.07
CA LEU A 22 22.26 -11.31 27.68
C LEU A 22 23.36 -11.87 26.78
N TYR A 23 22.98 -12.72 25.84
CA TYR A 23 23.84 -13.44 24.92
C TYR A 23 23.55 -13.05 23.48
N ARG A 24 24.55 -13.21 22.62
CA ARG A 24 24.39 -13.11 21.16
C ARG A 24 24.28 -14.52 20.61
N ALA A 25 23.32 -14.75 19.72
CA ALA A 25 23.15 -16.05 19.08
C ALA A 25 22.80 -15.91 17.60
N VAL A 26 23.23 -16.89 16.81
CA VAL A 26 22.84 -17.04 15.39
C VAL A 26 21.64 -17.96 15.31
N VAL A 27 20.64 -17.55 14.54
CA VAL A 27 19.40 -18.31 14.32
C VAL A 27 19.70 -19.46 13.37
N VAL A 28 19.36 -20.69 13.78
CA VAL A 28 19.46 -21.89 12.95
C VAL A 28 18.14 -22.17 12.24
N ASP A 29 17.00 -22.01 12.93
CA ASP A 29 15.67 -22.17 12.32
C ASP A 29 14.61 -21.42 13.13
N VAL A 30 13.44 -21.18 12.52
CA VAL A 30 12.33 -20.43 13.11
C VAL A 30 11.02 -21.24 13.04
N PHE A 31 10.32 -21.36 14.16
CA PHE A 31 9.07 -22.11 14.26
C PHE A 31 7.84 -21.19 14.13
N SER A 32 7.54 -20.76 12.91
CA SER A 32 6.34 -19.95 12.60
C SER A 32 5.07 -20.80 12.58
N ASP A 33 5.11 -21.94 11.89
CA ASP A 33 4.05 -22.95 11.86
C ASP A 33 4.53 -24.30 12.38
N ILE A 34 4.03 -24.67 13.56
CA ILE A 34 4.40 -25.91 14.25
C ILE A 34 3.95 -27.14 13.45
N ALA A 35 2.91 -27.01 12.62
CA ALA A 35 2.35 -28.14 11.86
C ALA A 35 3.28 -28.64 10.74
N ILE A 36 4.20 -27.82 10.25
CA ILE A 36 5.11 -28.18 9.15
C ILE A 36 6.20 -29.15 9.62
N HIS A 37 6.52 -29.16 10.92
CA HIS A 37 7.56 -30.01 11.48
C HIS A 37 6.98 -31.37 11.88
N ASN A 38 7.12 -32.37 11.00
CA ASN A 38 6.73 -33.75 11.32
C ASN A 38 7.63 -34.39 12.39
N ASP A 39 7.22 -35.54 12.94
CA ASP A 39 7.94 -36.20 14.05
C ASP A 39 9.41 -36.53 13.73
N ALA A 40 9.72 -36.85 12.46
CA ALA A 40 11.09 -37.16 12.04
C ALA A 40 11.99 -35.91 12.05
N VAL A 41 11.47 -34.79 11.53
CA VAL A 41 12.13 -33.47 11.55
C VAL A 41 12.31 -32.98 12.98
N GLN A 42 11.27 -33.11 13.81
CA GLN A 42 11.33 -32.76 15.22
C GLN A 42 12.36 -33.59 15.98
N GLY A 43 12.45 -34.90 15.71
CA GLY A 43 13.47 -35.78 16.28
C GLY A 43 14.89 -35.32 15.94
N GLY A 44 15.14 -34.89 14.70
CA GLY A 44 16.42 -34.33 14.27
C GLY A 44 16.84 -33.10 15.09
N TYR A 45 15.93 -32.15 15.30
CA TYR A 45 16.21 -30.98 16.14
C TYR A 45 16.43 -31.35 17.60
N ILE A 46 15.59 -32.22 18.18
CA ILE A 46 15.72 -32.67 19.57
C ILE A 46 17.09 -33.31 19.84
N HIS A 47 17.63 -34.04 18.86
CA HIS A 47 18.97 -34.63 18.96
C HIS A 47 20.11 -33.61 18.86
N ALA A 48 19.89 -32.49 18.16
CA ALA A 48 20.86 -31.40 18.01
C ALA A 48 20.82 -30.37 19.15
N LEU A 49 19.75 -30.37 19.96
CA LEU A 49 19.58 -29.48 21.09
C LEU A 49 20.40 -29.92 22.31
N SER A 50 20.70 -28.95 23.17
CA SER A 50 21.31 -29.25 24.47
C SER A 50 20.35 -30.08 25.32
N SER A 51 20.89 -30.95 26.17
CA SER A 51 20.08 -31.78 27.08
C SER A 51 19.19 -30.93 28.01
N GLU A 52 19.63 -29.71 28.34
CA GLU A 52 18.88 -28.76 29.16
C GLU A 52 17.72 -28.11 28.40
N SER A 53 17.89 -27.89 27.09
CA SER A 53 16.93 -27.20 26.23
C SER A 53 15.88 -28.14 25.62
N SER A 54 16.23 -29.40 25.38
CA SER A 54 15.39 -30.42 24.75
C SER A 54 13.98 -30.56 25.37
N PRO A 55 13.78 -30.53 26.71
CA PRO A 55 12.45 -30.65 27.32
C PRO A 55 11.45 -29.54 26.92
N HIS A 56 11.95 -28.37 26.49
CA HIS A 56 11.12 -27.22 26.14
C HIS A 56 10.66 -27.25 24.68
N PHE A 57 11.21 -28.13 23.85
CA PHE A 57 10.92 -28.16 22.42
C PHE A 57 9.46 -28.52 22.10
N ALA A 58 8.85 -29.42 22.87
CA ALA A 58 7.53 -29.96 22.59
C ALA A 58 6.40 -28.92 22.72
N ASN A 59 6.54 -27.98 23.66
CA ASN A 59 5.51 -27.00 24.00
C ASN A 59 5.92 -25.56 23.62
N LYS A 60 6.80 -25.43 22.63
CA LYS A 60 7.29 -24.13 22.18
C LYS A 60 6.14 -23.30 21.56
N PRO A 61 5.97 -22.02 21.93
CA PRO A 61 5.03 -21.13 21.26
C PRO A 61 5.49 -20.84 19.82
N ARG A 62 4.57 -20.34 18.99
CA ARG A 62 4.90 -19.82 17.65
C ARG A 62 5.95 -18.72 17.77
N ASN A 63 6.76 -18.59 16.72
CA ASN A 63 7.88 -17.64 16.66
C ASN A 63 9.01 -17.97 17.66
N SER A 64 9.11 -19.21 18.14
CA SER A 64 10.32 -19.70 18.82
C SER A 64 11.41 -19.98 17.80
N ILE A 65 12.67 -19.93 18.22
CA ILE A 65 13.84 -20.17 17.34
C ILE A 65 14.73 -21.27 17.90
N ILE A 66 15.42 -21.99 17.01
CA ILE A 66 16.66 -22.67 17.36
C ILE A 66 17.80 -21.70 17.13
N ALA A 67 18.71 -21.58 18.08
CA ALA A 67 19.84 -20.68 18.00
C ALA A 67 21.13 -21.33 18.50
N ARG A 68 22.26 -20.83 18.03
CA ARG A 68 23.61 -21.18 18.52
C ARG A 68 24.24 -19.94 19.14
N ILE A 69 24.63 -20.02 20.42
CA ILE A 69 25.27 -18.91 21.12
C ILE A 69 26.68 -18.69 20.54
N VAL A 70 26.98 -17.45 20.17
CA VAL A 70 28.28 -17.03 19.60
C VAL A 70 29.09 -16.11 20.53
N SER A 71 28.51 -15.66 21.65
CA SER A 71 29.21 -14.89 22.67
C SER A 71 30.17 -15.72 23.56
N ASP A 72 31.24 -15.08 24.07
CA ASP A 72 32.15 -15.56 25.13
C ASP A 72 33.05 -16.77 24.82
N GLN A 73 33.46 -16.95 23.57
CA GLN A 73 34.33 -18.09 23.18
C GLN A 73 33.73 -19.47 23.49
N GLN A 74 32.47 -19.54 23.96
CA GLN A 74 31.78 -20.80 24.26
C GLN A 74 31.56 -21.63 23.00
N SER A 75 31.53 -20.96 21.85
CA SER A 75 31.49 -21.54 20.51
C SER A 75 32.72 -22.40 20.18
N SER A 76 33.87 -22.26 20.85
CA SER A 76 35.10 -23.02 20.54
C SER A 76 35.08 -24.51 20.92
N ARG A 77 33.99 -25.03 21.51
CA ARG A 77 33.84 -26.45 21.86
C ARG A 77 32.97 -27.18 20.85
N ASP A 78 33.57 -28.03 20.04
CA ASP A 78 32.87 -28.91 19.10
C ASP A 78 32.48 -30.26 19.76
N PRO A 79 31.24 -30.75 19.64
CA PRO A 79 30.05 -30.08 19.10
C PRO A 79 29.34 -29.23 20.18
N PHE A 80 29.09 -27.95 19.89
CA PHE A 80 28.29 -27.08 20.76
C PHE A 80 26.82 -27.25 20.44
N PRO A 81 25.97 -27.64 21.40
CA PRO A 81 24.58 -27.94 21.12
C PRO A 81 23.78 -26.66 20.86
N SER A 82 22.81 -26.75 19.95
CA SER A 82 21.84 -25.68 19.72
C SER A 82 20.90 -25.52 20.93
N ILE A 83 20.26 -24.37 21.05
CA ILE A 83 19.28 -24.07 22.10
C ILE A 83 17.94 -23.63 21.49
N ILE A 84 16.83 -23.97 22.16
CA ILE A 84 15.51 -23.41 21.87
C ILE A 84 15.33 -22.10 22.63
N CYS A 85 14.89 -21.06 21.93
CA CYS A 85 14.56 -19.77 22.54
C CYS A 85 13.10 -19.42 22.22
N TYR A 86 12.34 -19.04 23.24
CA TYR A 86 10.96 -18.54 23.09
C TYR A 86 10.99 -17.04 22.75
N PRO A 87 9.95 -16.47 22.14
CA PRO A 87 9.87 -15.02 22.00
C PRO A 87 9.81 -14.36 23.38
N PHE A 88 10.61 -13.31 23.59
CA PHE A 88 10.61 -12.54 24.84
C PHE A 88 9.30 -11.78 25.04
N PHE A 89 8.77 -11.23 23.96
CA PHE A 89 7.50 -10.51 23.99
C PHE A 89 6.31 -11.47 23.88
N PRO A 90 5.16 -11.12 24.48
CA PRO A 90 3.93 -11.88 24.30
C PRO A 90 3.54 -11.98 22.82
N PRO A 91 2.68 -12.96 22.43
CA PRO A 91 2.27 -13.17 21.04
C PRO A 91 1.61 -11.96 20.32
N HIS A 92 1.32 -10.89 21.05
CA HIS A 92 0.82 -9.62 20.50
C HIS A 92 1.91 -8.78 19.83
N LEU A 93 3.19 -9.06 20.08
CA LEU A 93 4.33 -8.38 19.49
C LEU A 93 5.38 -9.41 19.06
N CYS A 94 5.35 -9.77 17.77
CA CYS A 94 6.27 -10.74 17.17
C CYS A 94 7.20 -10.01 16.21
N PHE A 95 8.47 -9.88 16.58
CA PHE A 95 9.48 -9.31 15.68
C PHE A 95 9.81 -10.29 14.53
N PRO A 96 10.18 -9.78 13.34
CA PRO A 96 10.68 -10.61 12.26
C PRO A 96 12.08 -11.14 12.61
N VAL A 97 12.36 -12.38 12.22
CA VAL A 97 13.67 -13.03 12.38
C VAL A 97 13.82 -14.11 11.30
N LYS A 98 15.01 -14.24 10.73
CA LYS A 98 15.33 -15.21 9.68
C LYS A 98 16.50 -16.12 10.08
N PRO A 99 16.55 -17.39 9.64
CA PRO A 99 17.72 -18.25 9.81
C PRO A 99 18.99 -17.59 9.25
N GLY A 100 20.08 -17.66 9.98
CA GLY A 100 21.36 -17.00 9.67
C GLY A 100 21.52 -15.61 10.28
N GLU A 101 20.44 -14.96 10.73
CA GLU A 101 20.57 -13.66 11.41
C GLU A 101 21.06 -13.80 12.86
N GLN A 102 21.65 -12.74 13.39
CA GLN A 102 22.07 -12.65 14.79
C GLN A 102 21.01 -11.95 15.64
N VAL A 103 20.70 -12.54 16.80
CA VAL A 103 19.69 -12.04 17.74
C VAL A 103 20.23 -11.89 19.16
N TRP A 104 19.58 -11.03 19.93
CA TRP A 104 19.74 -10.98 21.38
C TRP A 104 18.93 -12.10 22.04
N VAL A 105 19.59 -12.86 22.91
CA VAL A 105 18.97 -13.93 23.72
C VAL A 105 19.19 -13.66 25.20
N ILE A 106 18.14 -13.78 25.99
CA ILE A 106 18.13 -13.56 27.43
C ILE A 106 17.89 -14.87 28.15
N SER A 107 18.66 -15.13 29.20
CA SER A 107 18.40 -16.24 30.12
C SER A 107 17.63 -15.79 31.35
N GLU A 108 16.67 -16.60 31.80
CA GLU A 108 15.90 -16.35 33.02
C GLU A 108 16.74 -16.51 34.30
N ARG A 109 17.87 -17.25 34.24
CA ARG A 109 18.73 -17.55 35.39
C ARG A 109 20.20 -17.33 35.07
N SER A 110 20.99 -16.95 36.07
CA SER A 110 22.45 -16.89 35.96
C SER A 110 23.11 -18.28 35.90
N GLU A 111 24.21 -18.38 35.16
CA GLU A 111 25.09 -19.55 34.91
C GLU A 111 24.88 -20.84 35.74
N GLY A 112 24.76 -21.98 35.04
CA GLY A 112 24.80 -23.33 35.62
C GLY A 112 23.49 -24.14 35.58
N GLN A 113 22.39 -23.52 35.14
CA GLN A 113 21.10 -24.17 34.87
C GLN A 113 20.33 -23.39 33.79
N THR A 114 20.56 -23.66 32.51
CA THR A 114 19.83 -22.97 31.44
C THR A 114 18.72 -23.85 30.88
N GLN A 115 17.54 -23.84 31.53
CA GLN A 115 16.38 -24.61 31.05
C GLN A 115 15.64 -23.91 29.89
N LEU A 116 15.41 -22.60 29.98
CA LEU A 116 14.67 -21.85 28.95
C LEU A 116 15.32 -20.50 28.68
N MET A 117 15.47 -20.16 27.40
CA MET A 117 15.95 -18.86 26.95
C MET A 117 14.88 -18.14 26.15
N TYR A 118 14.99 -16.81 26.09
CA TYR A 118 14.08 -15.95 25.35
C TYR A 118 14.84 -15.11 24.35
N TRP A 119 14.42 -15.05 23.09
CA TRP A 119 15.00 -14.16 22.10
C TRP A 119 14.21 -12.85 22.03
N LEU A 120 14.91 -11.73 21.89
CA LEU A 120 14.33 -10.38 21.99
C LEU A 120 14.05 -9.77 20.61
N CYS A 121 15.11 -9.53 19.85
CA CYS A 121 15.09 -8.94 18.51
C CYS A 121 16.40 -9.25 17.78
N ARG A 122 16.40 -9.01 16.46
CA ARG A 122 17.62 -8.99 15.65
C ARG A 122 18.58 -7.91 16.17
N ILE A 123 19.87 -8.20 16.14
CA ILE A 123 20.91 -7.22 16.43
C ILE A 123 21.06 -6.30 15.20
N PRO A 124 20.91 -4.98 15.35
CA PRO A 124 21.18 -4.05 14.25
C PRO A 124 22.68 -4.04 13.94
N GLY A 125 23.02 -4.06 12.66
CA GLY A 125 24.39 -3.85 12.18
C GLY A 125 24.75 -2.38 11.98
N SER A 126 25.97 -2.15 11.51
CA SER A 126 26.41 -0.87 10.95
C SER A 126 25.64 -0.54 9.65
N SER A 127 25.61 0.74 9.25
CA SER A 127 24.84 1.19 8.08
C SER A 127 25.22 0.53 6.74
N HIS A 128 26.44 -0.01 6.64
CA HIS A 128 26.95 -0.71 5.46
C HIS A 128 26.63 -2.23 5.47
N VAL A 129 26.03 -2.75 6.55
CA VAL A 129 25.69 -4.19 6.73
C VAL A 129 24.20 -4.39 6.99
N ASP A 130 23.62 -3.54 7.83
CA ASP A 130 22.25 -3.66 8.27
C ASP A 130 21.27 -3.49 7.11
N ASP A 131 20.36 -4.44 7.01
CA ASP A 131 19.38 -4.53 5.94
C ASP A 131 18.00 -4.79 6.53
N LEU A 132 16.95 -4.28 5.91
CA LEU A 132 15.59 -4.50 6.40
C LEU A 132 15.05 -5.89 6.03
N ASN A 133 15.48 -6.44 4.89
CA ASN A 133 15.08 -7.77 4.48
C ASN A 133 15.90 -8.85 5.20
N PHE A 134 17.24 -8.84 5.07
CA PHE A 134 18.10 -9.85 5.67
C PHE A 134 19.49 -9.32 6.03
N THR A 135 19.89 -9.43 7.30
CA THR A 135 21.22 -8.97 7.75
C THR A 135 22.17 -10.11 8.06
N HIS A 136 23.26 -10.20 7.29
CA HIS A 136 24.42 -11.05 7.62
C HIS A 136 25.45 -10.27 8.43
N LEU A 137 25.31 -10.26 9.75
CA LEU A 137 26.10 -9.37 10.63
C LEU A 137 27.62 -9.64 10.57
N ASP A 138 28.05 -10.83 10.17
CA ASP A 138 29.48 -11.15 10.05
C ASP A 138 30.20 -10.27 9.02
N ARG A 139 29.46 -9.65 8.06
CA ARG A 139 30.02 -8.69 7.10
C ARG A 139 30.67 -7.47 7.77
N GLU A 140 30.24 -7.11 8.98
CA GLU A 140 30.79 -5.97 9.73
C GLU A 140 32.30 -6.10 9.98
N TRP A 141 32.81 -7.33 10.03
CA TRP A 141 34.21 -7.61 10.33
C TRP A 141 35.12 -7.67 9.10
N VAL A 142 34.56 -7.61 7.88
CA VAL A 142 35.31 -7.64 6.61
C VAL A 142 36.12 -6.35 6.42
N GLN A 143 35.57 -5.19 6.82
CA GLN A 143 36.25 -3.89 6.70
C GLN A 143 37.51 -3.73 7.58
N THR A 144 37.76 -4.62 8.54
CA THR A 144 38.97 -4.57 9.40
C THR A 144 40.25 -5.11 8.73
N GLY A 145 40.23 -5.34 7.41
CA GLY A 145 41.42 -5.70 6.62
C GLY A 145 41.46 -7.14 6.12
N ARG A 146 40.31 -7.83 6.03
CA ARG A 146 40.20 -9.07 5.25
C ARG A 146 39.36 -8.77 4.02
N THR A 147 40.01 -8.72 2.86
CA THR A 147 39.33 -8.70 1.55
C THR A 147 38.18 -9.70 1.56
N PRO A 148 36.97 -9.30 1.08
CA PRO A 148 35.92 -10.26 0.80
C PRO A 148 36.51 -11.36 -0.08
N SER A 149 35.98 -12.58 0.04
CA SER A 149 36.09 -13.52 -1.07
C SER A 149 35.28 -12.97 -2.25
N SER A 150 35.80 -11.92 -2.90
CA SER A 150 35.33 -11.43 -4.18
C SER A 150 35.47 -12.60 -5.14
N ARG A 151 34.37 -13.06 -5.74
CA ARG A 151 34.51 -13.71 -7.04
C ARG A 151 35.08 -12.63 -7.95
N ARG A 152 36.35 -12.75 -8.34
CA ARG A 152 36.87 -12.03 -9.50
C ARG A 152 36.07 -12.55 -10.70
N ALA A 153 35.10 -11.77 -11.16
CA ALA A 153 34.49 -12.01 -12.45
C ALA A 153 35.41 -11.37 -13.50
N THR A 154 36.23 -12.19 -14.16
CA THR A 154 36.85 -11.77 -15.43
C THR A 154 35.74 -11.75 -16.48
N ILE A 155 35.36 -10.56 -16.92
CA ILE A 155 34.48 -10.38 -18.08
C ILE A 155 35.40 -10.15 -19.30
N GLU A 156 35.24 -10.97 -20.33
CA GLU A 156 35.88 -10.78 -21.65
C GLU A 156 34.92 -9.97 -22.53
N ASP A 157 35.36 -8.84 -23.07
CA ASP A 157 34.58 -8.10 -24.06
C ASP A 157 34.61 -8.79 -25.44
N GLU A 158 33.78 -8.31 -26.38
CA GLU A 158 33.72 -8.85 -27.74
C GLU A 158 35.04 -8.69 -28.54
N GLU A 159 36.01 -7.95 -28.00
CA GLU A 159 37.33 -7.68 -28.58
C GLU A 159 38.45 -8.50 -27.91
N GLY A 160 38.14 -9.25 -26.85
CA GLY A 160 39.05 -10.15 -26.14
C GLY A 160 39.95 -9.46 -25.12
N GLU A 161 39.64 -8.23 -24.72
CA GLU A 161 40.34 -7.53 -23.64
C GLU A 161 39.72 -7.91 -22.28
N THR A 162 40.57 -8.16 -21.29
CA THR A 162 40.17 -8.59 -19.94
C THR A 162 40.30 -7.42 -18.98
N TYR A 163 39.19 -6.97 -18.41
CA TYR A 163 39.17 -5.96 -17.34
C TYR A 163 38.96 -6.64 -15.98
N ASP A 164 39.80 -6.31 -14.99
CA ASP A 164 39.66 -6.75 -13.59
C ASP A 164 38.74 -5.72 -12.91
N GLU A 165 37.44 -5.76 -13.23
CA GLU A 165 36.45 -4.96 -12.51
C GLU A 165 36.30 -5.60 -11.13
N THR A 166 36.77 -4.92 -10.09
CA THR A 166 36.60 -5.35 -8.70
C THR A 166 35.16 -5.08 -8.28
N ASP A 167 34.20 -5.71 -8.94
CA ASP A 167 32.81 -5.70 -8.49
C ASP A 167 32.76 -6.55 -7.21
N THR A 168 32.77 -5.88 -6.06
CA THR A 168 32.79 -6.52 -4.74
C THR A 168 31.41 -7.07 -4.45
N VAL A 169 31.05 -8.17 -5.11
CA VAL A 169 29.79 -8.89 -4.87
C VAL A 169 29.65 -9.19 -3.37
N PRO A 170 28.55 -8.77 -2.72
CA PRO A 170 28.32 -9.01 -1.30
C PRO A 170 28.35 -10.51 -0.96
N GLY A 171 29.39 -10.92 -0.23
CA GLY A 171 29.62 -12.31 0.16
C GLY A 171 28.96 -12.68 1.49
N PHE A 172 28.85 -13.98 1.75
CA PHE A 172 28.49 -14.52 3.07
C PHE A 172 29.72 -15.16 3.68
N LEU A 173 30.27 -14.54 4.73
CA LEU A 173 31.33 -15.16 5.52
C LEU A 173 30.76 -16.40 6.21
N ASN A 174 31.29 -17.58 5.88
CA ASN A 174 30.79 -18.86 6.39
C ASN A 174 31.37 -19.27 7.76
N GLY A 175 31.57 -18.31 8.66
CA GLY A 175 32.14 -18.56 9.99
C GLY A 175 33.62 -18.97 9.95
N GLY A 176 34.12 -19.58 11.03
CA GLY A 176 35.46 -20.19 11.08
C GLY A 176 36.67 -19.23 11.20
N GLY A 177 36.46 -17.92 11.29
CA GLY A 177 37.51 -16.92 11.05
C GLY A 177 38.00 -16.10 12.25
N ALA A 178 38.39 -16.71 13.36
CA ALA A 178 38.89 -16.12 14.63
C ALA A 178 37.82 -15.92 15.72
N ILE A 179 38.19 -16.31 16.94
CA ILE A 179 37.35 -16.39 18.15
C ILE A 179 36.81 -15.01 18.58
N ASP A 180 37.49 -13.93 18.14
CA ASP A 180 37.14 -12.56 18.49
C ASP A 180 36.00 -11.98 17.63
N LEU A 181 35.54 -12.67 16.58
CA LEU A 181 34.55 -12.15 15.62
C LEU A 181 33.08 -12.44 15.95
N MET A 182 32.78 -13.05 17.11
CA MET A 182 31.39 -13.34 17.53
C MET A 182 30.56 -14.08 16.45
N SER A 183 31.21 -14.96 15.69
CA SER A 183 30.64 -15.71 14.56
C SER A 183 30.43 -17.19 14.90
N LEU A 184 29.75 -17.95 14.03
CA LEU A 184 29.61 -19.40 14.19
C LEU A 184 31.00 -20.09 14.22
N PRO A 185 31.22 -20.98 15.19
CA PRO A 185 32.43 -21.80 15.24
C PRO A 185 32.34 -22.94 14.22
N GLY A 186 33.48 -23.45 13.76
CA GLY A 186 33.54 -24.73 13.05
C GLY A 186 33.73 -24.61 11.54
N THR A 187 33.10 -25.54 10.81
CA THR A 187 33.30 -25.85 9.39
C THR A 187 33.19 -24.62 8.49
N VAL A 188 33.86 -24.67 7.33
CA VAL A 188 33.94 -23.59 6.34
C VAL A 188 32.57 -23.26 5.69
N ASP A 189 31.50 -23.96 6.07
CA ASP A 189 30.18 -23.91 5.44
C ASP A 189 29.02 -23.71 6.44
N ALA A 190 29.30 -23.27 7.67
CA ALA A 190 28.29 -23.27 8.76
C ALA A 190 27.03 -22.44 8.46
N TYR A 191 27.14 -21.32 7.75
CA TYR A 191 25.99 -20.51 7.34
C TYR A 191 25.29 -21.04 6.08
N GLU A 192 26.01 -21.75 5.20
CA GLU A 192 25.39 -22.44 4.06
C GLU A 192 24.56 -23.63 4.54
N GLU A 193 25.03 -24.39 5.53
CA GLU A 193 24.23 -25.44 6.16
C GLU A 193 22.91 -24.89 6.72
N ILE A 194 22.93 -23.74 7.40
CA ILE A 194 21.71 -23.09 7.89
C ILE A 194 20.83 -22.66 6.72
N HIS A 195 21.43 -22.06 5.68
CA HIS A 195 20.69 -21.60 4.53
C HIS A 195 19.95 -22.74 3.81
N GLU A 196 20.63 -23.87 3.59
CA GLU A 196 20.10 -25.02 2.88
C GLU A 196 19.14 -25.89 3.72
N GLN A 197 19.38 -26.01 5.03
CA GLN A 197 18.65 -26.96 5.88
C GLN A 197 17.50 -26.34 6.68
N ALA A 198 17.51 -25.03 6.95
CA ALA A 198 16.46 -24.40 7.74
C ALA A 198 15.13 -24.42 6.98
N ILE A 199 14.09 -24.98 7.60
CA ILE A 199 12.78 -25.10 6.95
C ILE A 199 12.14 -23.73 6.77
N ALA A 200 12.35 -22.82 7.73
CA ALA A 200 11.82 -21.46 7.65
C ALA A 200 12.30 -20.68 6.42
N ASN A 201 13.47 -21.01 5.83
CA ASN A 201 13.96 -20.36 4.63
C ASN A 201 13.05 -20.54 3.41
N GLN A 202 12.25 -21.63 3.37
CA GLN A 202 11.27 -21.85 2.30
C GLN A 202 10.13 -20.83 2.32
N SER A 203 9.94 -20.12 3.42
CA SER A 203 8.91 -19.09 3.61
C SER A 203 9.47 -17.66 3.56
N ILE A 204 10.73 -17.49 3.14
CA ILE A 204 11.40 -16.19 3.06
C ILE A 204 11.50 -15.77 1.60
N THR A 205 11.13 -14.53 1.33
CA THR A 205 11.42 -13.84 0.08
C THR A 205 12.56 -12.88 0.33
N PHE A 206 13.69 -13.12 -0.35
CA PHE A 206 14.81 -12.19 -0.37
C PHE A 206 14.56 -11.14 -1.46
N GLU A 207 14.46 -9.88 -1.05
CA GLU A 207 14.26 -8.75 -1.94
C GLU A 207 14.98 -7.52 -1.39
N SER A 208 15.36 -6.60 -2.28
CA SER A 208 15.85 -5.28 -1.90
C SER A 208 14.71 -4.44 -1.32
N VAL A 209 14.95 -3.77 -0.19
CA VAL A 209 13.95 -2.95 0.47
C VAL A 209 14.53 -1.56 0.75
N PRO A 210 13.84 -0.48 0.35
CA PRO A 210 14.33 0.87 0.60
C PRO A 210 14.27 1.24 2.08
N ARG A 211 15.35 1.85 2.55
CA ARG A 211 15.58 2.25 3.94
C ARG A 211 14.78 3.49 4.27
N PHE A 212 13.86 3.40 5.24
CA PHE A 212 13.09 4.57 5.67
C PHE A 212 13.92 5.44 6.61
N THR A 213 14.14 6.70 6.25
CA THR A 213 14.76 7.66 7.19
C THR A 213 13.71 8.27 8.10
N LYS A 214 13.65 7.82 9.36
CA LYS A 214 12.72 8.33 10.38
C LYS A 214 13.18 9.66 10.98
N ARG A 215 12.23 10.57 11.25
CA ARG A 215 12.49 11.74 12.11
C ARG A 215 12.52 11.32 13.59
N PRO A 216 13.15 12.10 14.50
CA PRO A 216 13.21 11.77 15.92
C PRO A 216 11.83 11.56 16.58
N GLY A 217 10.80 12.27 16.10
CA GLY A 217 9.42 12.16 16.59
C GLY A 217 8.60 11.00 16.02
N ASP A 218 9.08 10.36 14.93
CA ASP A 218 8.30 9.34 14.23
C ASP A 218 8.33 8.00 14.97
N PHE A 219 7.16 7.36 15.04
CA PHE A 219 7.03 5.96 15.40
C PHE A 219 6.81 5.13 14.14
N VAL A 220 7.71 4.19 13.89
CA VAL A 220 7.78 3.43 12.63
C VAL A 220 7.69 1.94 12.91
N ILE A 221 6.80 1.27 12.18
CA ILE A 221 6.75 -0.18 12.05
C ILE A 221 7.02 -0.52 10.59
N GLN A 222 8.15 -1.18 10.34
CA GLN A 222 8.58 -1.53 8.98
C GLN A 222 8.72 -3.05 8.85
N GLY A 223 8.14 -3.60 7.78
CA GLY A 223 8.27 -5.01 7.44
C GLY A 223 9.46 -5.28 6.52
N SER A 224 9.89 -6.54 6.44
CA SER A 224 10.97 -6.98 5.55
C SER A 224 10.58 -7.03 4.07
N ASN A 225 9.33 -6.72 3.74
CA ASN A 225 8.78 -6.88 2.40
C ASN A 225 8.21 -5.56 1.87
N ASN A 226 9.02 -4.49 1.95
CA ASN A 226 8.69 -3.13 1.53
C ASN A 226 7.31 -2.62 1.99
N THR A 227 7.01 -2.81 3.27
CA THR A 227 5.79 -2.34 3.93
C THR A 227 6.14 -1.45 5.12
N LEU A 228 5.35 -0.40 5.35
CA LEU A 228 5.63 0.61 6.37
C LEU A 228 4.32 1.15 6.95
N ILE A 229 4.31 1.34 8.27
CA ILE A 229 3.39 2.22 8.97
C ILE A 229 4.22 3.27 9.72
N CYS A 230 4.01 4.54 9.40
CA CYS A 230 4.63 5.68 10.08
C CYS A 230 3.55 6.51 10.79
N LEU A 231 3.73 6.73 12.09
CA LEU A 231 2.99 7.72 12.87
C LEU A 231 3.94 8.90 13.10
N GLY A 232 3.71 10.00 12.41
CA GLY A 232 4.62 11.14 12.39
C GLY A 232 3.91 12.40 11.94
N GLU A 233 4.57 13.16 11.09
CA GLU A 233 4.07 14.43 10.56
C GLU A 233 4.01 14.39 9.02
N ASP A 234 3.22 15.29 8.43
CA ASP A 234 3.16 15.50 6.99
C ASP A 234 4.57 15.67 6.39
N ARG A 235 4.87 14.84 5.38
CA ARG A 235 6.13 14.81 4.63
C ARG A 235 5.96 13.99 3.36
N GLY A 236 6.93 14.14 2.47
CA GLY A 236 7.06 13.33 1.26
C GLY A 236 7.23 14.19 0.03
N TRP A 237 7.62 13.52 -1.04
CA TRP A 237 7.69 14.08 -2.37
C TRP A 237 6.29 14.18 -2.97
N THR A 238 5.96 15.37 -3.42
CA THR A 238 4.69 15.80 -4.02
C THR A 238 4.79 15.86 -5.54
N ALA A 239 3.66 15.94 -6.24
CA ALA A 239 3.63 16.13 -7.69
C ALA A 239 4.48 17.32 -8.17
N GLU A 240 4.41 18.45 -7.47
CA GLU A 240 5.17 19.66 -7.81
C GLU A 240 6.68 19.45 -7.60
N THR A 241 7.07 18.94 -6.43
CA THR A 241 8.48 18.69 -6.12
C THR A 241 9.11 17.63 -7.02
N VAL A 242 8.32 16.68 -7.53
CA VAL A 242 8.76 15.66 -8.49
C VAL A 242 8.89 16.22 -9.90
N ALA A 243 8.04 17.19 -10.29
CA ALA A 243 8.03 17.75 -11.63
C ALA A 243 9.09 18.86 -11.85
N ASP A 244 9.42 19.64 -10.82
CA ASP A 244 10.37 20.76 -10.92
C ASP A 244 11.83 20.36 -10.74
N SER A 245 12.06 19.14 -10.28
CA SER A 245 13.39 18.65 -9.94
C SER A 245 14.05 18.02 -11.15
N THR A 246 15.06 18.71 -11.67
CA THR A 246 16.06 18.09 -12.55
C THR A 246 16.82 17.02 -11.75
N ASP A 247 17.15 15.87 -12.37
CA ASP A 247 17.77 14.66 -11.77
C ASP A 247 18.87 14.89 -10.70
N ALA A 248 19.54 16.05 -10.68
CA ALA A 248 20.55 16.44 -9.70
C ALA A 248 20.01 16.92 -8.33
N GLN A 249 18.77 17.40 -8.21
CA GLN A 249 18.22 17.87 -6.92
C GLN A 249 17.74 16.72 -6.01
N TRP A 250 17.44 15.55 -6.61
CA TRP A 250 16.97 14.36 -5.89
C TRP A 250 18.01 13.74 -4.98
N SER A 251 19.28 13.91 -5.31
CA SER A 251 20.40 13.29 -4.60
C SER A 251 20.94 14.12 -3.44
N GLU A 252 20.48 15.36 -3.25
CA GLU A 252 21.09 16.26 -2.25
C GLU A 252 20.38 16.26 -0.89
N SER A 253 19.11 15.86 -0.79
CA SER A 253 18.36 15.94 0.49
C SER A 253 17.26 14.90 0.67
N SER A 254 17.12 14.44 1.91
CA SER A 254 15.97 13.66 2.37
C SER A 254 14.85 14.58 2.86
N THR A 255 13.59 14.22 2.63
CA THR A 255 12.43 14.88 3.25
C THR A 255 12.41 14.70 4.78
N SER A 256 13.24 13.82 5.34
CA SER A 256 13.46 13.71 6.78
C SER A 256 14.36 14.84 7.33
N ALA A 257 15.23 15.38 6.48
CA ALA A 257 16.26 16.36 6.80
C ALA A 257 15.87 17.81 6.47
N ASP A 258 14.75 18.03 5.75
CA ASP A 258 14.12 19.35 5.51
C ASP A 258 13.60 20.01 6.81
N ALA A 259 14.53 20.25 7.73
CA ALA A 259 14.37 21.14 8.87
C ALA A 259 14.52 22.61 8.46
N ASP A 260 15.03 22.89 7.25
CA ASP A 260 15.30 24.24 6.75
C ASP A 260 14.01 25.05 6.49
N GLY A 261 12.86 24.39 6.32
CA GLY A 261 11.55 25.06 6.36
C GLY A 261 11.05 25.37 7.78
N ARG A 262 11.50 24.62 8.80
CA ARG A 262 11.10 24.81 10.20
C ARG A 262 11.92 25.88 10.93
N TRP A 263 13.14 26.12 10.48
CA TRP A 263 14.07 27.12 11.02
C TRP A 263 14.88 27.70 9.88
N GLY A 264 14.25 28.48 9.01
CA GLY A 264 14.99 29.22 8.00
C GLY A 264 16.05 30.12 8.66
N ASP A 265 17.05 30.55 7.86
CA ASP A 265 18.09 31.51 8.27
C ASP A 265 17.50 32.84 8.79
N ASP A 266 16.21 33.08 8.55
CA ASP A 266 15.42 34.24 8.97
C ASP A 266 14.66 34.09 10.31
N GLY A 267 14.80 32.97 11.03
CA GLY A 267 14.23 32.78 12.37
C GLY A 267 13.09 31.76 12.46
N PRO A 268 12.28 31.76 13.54
CA PRO A 268 11.20 30.80 13.73
C PRO A 268 10.22 30.86 12.54
N PRO A 269 9.51 29.76 12.23
CA PRO A 269 8.74 29.64 11.01
C PRO A 269 7.75 30.80 10.92
N THR A 270 7.84 31.57 9.85
CA THR A 270 6.83 32.56 9.47
C THR A 270 5.56 31.82 9.07
N ASP A 271 4.39 32.45 9.24
CA ASP A 271 3.04 31.87 9.09
C ASP A 271 2.81 31.06 7.78
N GLU A 272 3.67 31.21 6.76
CA GLU A 272 3.62 30.46 5.49
C GLU A 272 4.31 29.07 5.54
N ASN A 273 5.18 28.78 6.53
CA ASN A 273 5.80 27.47 6.77
C ASN A 273 5.08 26.66 7.89
N GLU A 274 3.80 26.97 8.15
CA GLU A 274 2.92 26.36 9.14
C GLU A 274 2.44 24.93 8.80
N ARG A 275 3.27 24.11 8.16
CA ARG A 275 3.09 22.63 8.19
C ARG A 275 3.42 22.04 9.58
N SER A 276 3.80 22.90 10.53
CA SER A 276 3.90 22.54 11.94
C SER A 276 2.51 22.12 12.46
N TYR A 277 2.45 21.02 13.22
CA TYR A 277 1.22 20.44 13.80
C TYR A 277 0.33 19.61 12.85
N ALA A 278 0.85 19.14 11.71
CA ALA A 278 0.17 18.19 10.84
C ALA A 278 0.46 16.74 11.25
N GLY A 279 -0.21 16.24 12.30
CA GLY A 279 -0.11 14.83 12.67
C GLY A 279 -0.59 13.93 11.53
N THR A 280 0.23 12.96 11.13
CA THR A 280 0.00 12.14 9.94
C THR A 280 0.24 10.66 10.21
N ILE A 281 -0.66 9.83 9.71
CA ILE A 281 -0.52 8.39 9.63
C ILE A 281 -0.30 8.03 8.17
N ASP A 282 0.83 7.40 7.91
CA ASP A 282 1.20 6.91 6.59
C ASP A 282 1.29 5.39 6.59
N ILE A 283 0.46 4.74 5.78
CA ILE A 283 0.44 3.30 5.57
C ILE A 283 0.76 3.05 4.10
N VAL A 284 1.90 2.40 3.83
CA VAL A 284 2.37 2.21 2.45
C VAL A 284 2.94 0.82 2.23
N ALA A 285 2.69 0.28 1.04
CA ALA A 285 3.28 -0.93 0.51
C ALA A 285 3.88 -0.63 -0.87
N GLY A 286 5.10 -1.10 -1.12
CA GLY A 286 5.80 -0.89 -2.39
C GLY A 286 6.32 0.54 -2.57
N ARG A 287 7.15 1.02 -1.62
CA ARG A 287 7.84 2.31 -1.74
C ARG A 287 8.98 2.26 -2.75
N GLY A 288 9.30 3.40 -3.35
CA GLY A 288 10.42 3.50 -4.29
C GLY A 288 10.21 2.63 -5.52
N ARG A 289 8.95 2.52 -5.97
CA ARG A 289 8.57 1.79 -7.19
C ARG A 289 8.95 2.63 -8.40
N SER A 290 10.24 2.76 -8.69
CA SER A 290 10.69 3.14 -10.02
C SER A 290 10.66 1.90 -10.93
N SER A 291 10.55 2.14 -12.23
CA SER A 291 10.32 1.13 -13.26
C SER A 291 11.24 -0.08 -13.11
N ALA A 292 10.65 -1.27 -13.13
CA ALA A 292 11.37 -2.52 -13.30
C ALA A 292 12.48 -2.36 -14.35
N PHE A 293 13.73 -2.51 -13.89
CA PHE A 293 14.97 -2.65 -14.65
C PHE A 293 14.81 -2.74 -16.18
N PRO A 294 15.05 -1.67 -16.95
CA PRO A 294 15.72 -1.82 -18.22
C PRO A 294 17.21 -1.99 -17.93
N ASP A 295 17.74 -3.18 -18.25
CA ASP A 295 19.15 -3.57 -18.24
C ASP A 295 20.17 -2.42 -18.09
N GLY A 296 20.89 -2.40 -16.96
CA GLY A 296 22.21 -1.77 -16.87
C GLY A 296 22.29 -0.24 -16.75
N ALA A 297 21.23 0.46 -16.34
CA ALA A 297 21.32 1.89 -16.07
C ALA A 297 21.90 2.18 -14.66
N ASP A 298 23.13 2.68 -14.66
CA ASP A 298 23.81 3.30 -13.53
C ASP A 298 23.07 4.60 -13.14
N GLY A 299 22.26 4.58 -12.08
CA GLY A 299 21.50 5.75 -11.64
C GLY A 299 20.67 5.52 -10.37
N THR A 300 20.73 6.48 -9.44
CA THR A 300 19.84 6.57 -8.28
C THR A 300 18.44 6.97 -8.72
N GLU A 301 17.51 6.03 -8.78
CA GLU A 301 16.13 6.34 -9.17
C GLU A 301 15.34 6.86 -7.95
N PHE A 302 15.64 8.08 -7.52
CA PHE A 302 14.86 8.83 -6.53
C PHE A 302 14.67 8.09 -5.18
N THR A 303 13.43 7.90 -4.71
CA THR A 303 13.11 7.22 -3.46
C THR A 303 13.35 5.71 -3.50
N SER A 304 13.75 5.14 -4.63
CA SER A 304 14.13 3.72 -4.74
C SER A 304 15.53 3.47 -4.16
N GLN A 305 15.74 2.22 -3.75
CA GLN A 305 17.04 1.73 -3.34
C GLN A 305 17.88 1.32 -4.53
N ARG A 306 19.20 1.49 -4.42
CA ARG A 306 20.13 0.76 -5.29
C ARG A 306 20.08 -0.73 -4.99
N VAL A 307 20.15 -1.54 -6.03
CA VAL A 307 20.05 -3.01 -5.94
C VAL A 307 21.35 -3.63 -6.40
N ILE A 308 21.82 -4.62 -5.65
CA ILE A 308 22.99 -5.44 -5.99
C ILE A 308 22.65 -6.91 -5.83
N GLU A 309 23.18 -7.76 -6.70
CA GLU A 309 23.07 -9.21 -6.56
C GLU A 309 24.18 -9.73 -5.64
N ASN A 310 23.81 -10.56 -4.67
CA ASN A 310 24.78 -11.12 -3.71
C ASN A 310 25.35 -12.47 -4.17
N ALA A 311 26.31 -13.01 -3.40
CA ALA A 311 26.98 -14.26 -3.75
C ALA A 311 26.07 -15.51 -3.83
N ARG A 312 24.83 -15.43 -3.33
CA ARG A 312 23.79 -16.47 -3.41
C ARG A 312 22.81 -16.27 -4.58
N GLY A 313 22.99 -15.21 -5.38
CA GLY A 313 22.14 -14.88 -6.51
C GLY A 313 20.83 -14.20 -6.13
N TYR A 314 20.73 -13.66 -4.91
CA TYR A 314 19.58 -12.89 -4.47
C TYR A 314 19.87 -11.40 -4.60
N GLN A 315 18.85 -10.62 -4.98
CA GLN A 315 18.90 -9.17 -4.95
C GLN A 315 18.80 -8.67 -3.50
N GLU A 316 19.70 -7.76 -3.11
CA GLU A 316 19.66 -7.02 -1.85
C GLU A 316 19.89 -5.52 -2.09
N THR A 317 19.62 -4.70 -1.08
CA THR A 317 19.91 -3.26 -1.15
C THR A 317 21.42 -3.06 -1.13
N ASP A 318 21.94 -2.27 -2.07
CA ASP A 318 23.34 -1.86 -2.04
C ASP A 318 23.57 -0.86 -0.92
N LYS A 319 24.34 -1.29 0.07
CA LYS A 319 24.65 -0.53 1.27
C LYS A 319 25.98 0.21 1.15
N SER A 320 26.79 -0.06 0.12
CA SER A 320 28.09 0.57 -0.12
C SER A 320 28.39 0.94 -1.59
N PRO A 321 27.50 1.63 -2.30
CA PRO A 321 27.67 1.97 -3.72
C PRO A 321 28.96 2.75 -4.04
N VAL A 322 29.43 3.57 -3.10
CA VAL A 322 30.63 4.40 -3.29
C VAL A 322 31.93 3.59 -3.32
N GLU A 323 32.01 2.44 -2.65
CA GLU A 323 33.19 1.58 -2.71
C GLU A 323 33.35 0.93 -4.11
N ALA A 324 32.25 0.80 -4.86
CA ALA A 324 32.26 0.30 -6.24
C ALA A 324 32.57 1.39 -7.29
N ALA A 325 32.24 2.66 -7.01
CA ALA A 325 32.30 3.75 -8.00
C ALA A 325 33.68 4.42 -8.21
N SER A 326 34.74 4.01 -7.51
CA SER A 326 36.15 4.45 -7.72
C SER A 326 36.45 5.97 -7.65
N THR A 327 35.53 6.82 -7.17
CA THR A 327 35.78 8.26 -7.06
C THR A 327 36.20 8.66 -5.64
N GLU A 328 37.32 9.37 -5.50
CA GLU A 328 37.96 9.74 -4.22
C GLU A 328 37.11 10.66 -3.32
N GLU A 329 35.93 11.11 -3.77
CA GLU A 329 35.16 12.19 -3.14
C GLU A 329 33.72 11.83 -2.73
N ALA A 330 33.18 10.67 -3.14
CA ALA A 330 31.82 10.31 -2.75
C ALA A 330 31.81 9.75 -1.32
N GLU A 331 30.88 10.23 -0.47
CA GLU A 331 30.65 9.65 0.85
C GLU A 331 29.45 8.71 0.74
N ASN A 332 29.61 7.43 1.09
CA ASN A 332 28.58 6.41 0.94
C ASN A 332 27.21 6.77 1.57
N ARG A 333 27.21 7.58 2.65
CA ARG A 333 26.00 8.08 3.30
C ARG A 333 25.23 9.15 2.50
N LEU A 334 25.83 9.71 1.46
CA LEU A 334 25.28 10.77 0.61
C LEU A 334 24.90 10.27 -0.79
N ASP A 335 25.01 8.98 -1.07
CA ASP A 335 24.75 8.45 -2.41
C ASP A 335 23.28 8.58 -2.83
N ASN A 336 22.34 8.20 -1.95
CA ASN A 336 20.91 8.47 -2.15
C ASN A 336 20.23 8.85 -0.83
N PRO A 337 20.27 10.13 -0.43
CA PRO A 337 19.59 10.62 0.78
C PRO A 337 18.07 10.44 0.72
N SER A 338 17.47 10.44 -0.47
CA SER A 338 16.03 10.35 -0.68
C SER A 338 15.48 8.92 -0.60
N GLU A 339 16.34 7.90 -0.51
CA GLU A 339 15.95 6.49 -0.45
C GLU A 339 14.87 6.26 0.63
N GLY A 340 13.80 5.59 0.23
CA GLY A 340 12.71 5.18 1.12
C GLY A 340 11.88 6.32 1.70
N ASP A 341 12.12 7.57 1.33
CA ASP A 341 11.23 8.67 1.66
C ASP A 341 9.85 8.49 1.00
N PRO A 342 8.78 9.03 1.60
CA PRO A 342 7.45 8.94 1.02
C PRO A 342 7.40 9.59 -0.37
N ASP A 343 6.96 8.84 -1.38
CA ASP A 343 6.64 9.36 -2.71
C ASP A 343 5.13 9.27 -2.92
N LEU A 344 4.45 10.41 -2.89
CA LEU A 344 2.99 10.47 -3.03
C LEU A 344 2.52 10.19 -4.46
N MET A 345 3.45 10.23 -5.42
CA MET A 345 3.17 10.04 -6.85
C MET A 345 3.38 8.60 -7.30
N HIS A 346 4.53 8.00 -6.99
CA HIS A 346 4.97 6.73 -7.60
C HIS A 346 4.88 5.50 -6.68
N ASP A 347 4.68 5.67 -5.37
CA ASP A 347 4.53 4.53 -4.48
C ASP A 347 3.30 3.68 -4.86
N ALA A 348 3.44 2.35 -4.75
CA ALA A 348 2.49 1.40 -5.34
C ALA A 348 1.09 1.46 -4.72
N SER A 349 1.01 1.58 -3.39
CA SER A 349 -0.27 1.62 -2.67
C SER A 349 -0.10 2.30 -1.31
N ARG A 350 -0.95 3.28 -1.03
CA ARG A 350 -0.84 4.18 0.11
C ARG A 350 -2.21 4.56 0.66
N ILE A 351 -2.32 4.55 1.99
CA ILE A 351 -3.38 5.22 2.74
C ILE A 351 -2.70 6.32 3.56
N TYR A 352 -3.06 7.56 3.27
CA TYR A 352 -2.50 8.75 3.90
C TYR A 352 -3.59 9.46 4.69
N VAL A 353 -3.40 9.61 6.00
CA VAL A 353 -4.33 10.31 6.88
C VAL A 353 -3.58 11.45 7.54
N SER A 354 -3.93 12.69 7.20
CA SER A 354 -3.28 13.88 7.74
C SER A 354 -4.30 14.82 8.37
N MET A 355 -3.93 15.43 9.49
CA MET A 355 -4.70 16.50 10.13
C MET A 355 -4.69 17.79 9.31
N LYS A 356 -3.64 18.02 8.52
CA LYS A 356 -3.40 19.26 7.76
C LYS A 356 -2.43 18.96 6.60
N THR A 357 -2.90 18.99 5.36
CA THR A 357 -2.07 18.78 4.16
C THR A 357 -2.74 19.39 2.93
N ASN A 358 -1.99 19.60 1.85
CA ASN A 358 -2.51 20.01 0.55
C ASN A 358 -2.83 18.76 -0.28
N GLY A 359 -3.86 18.02 0.13
CA GLY A 359 -4.14 16.69 -0.39
C GLY A 359 -4.31 16.64 -1.90
N ASP A 360 -4.91 17.69 -2.50
CA ASP A 360 -5.13 17.72 -3.94
C ASP A 360 -3.82 17.96 -4.72
N ALA A 361 -3.10 19.03 -4.37
CA ALA A 361 -1.83 19.38 -5.01
C ALA A 361 -0.76 18.29 -4.79
N ASN A 362 -0.63 17.76 -3.56
CA ASN A 362 0.39 16.79 -3.20
C ASN A 362 0.30 15.49 -4.01
N PHE A 363 -0.92 15.09 -4.36
CA PHE A 363 -1.21 13.87 -5.15
C PHE A 363 -1.42 14.15 -6.64
N GLY A 364 -1.16 15.38 -7.11
CA GLY A 364 -1.24 15.75 -8.52
C GLY A 364 -2.66 15.78 -9.08
N ILE A 365 -3.67 16.01 -8.23
CA ILE A 365 -5.07 16.13 -8.62
C ILE A 365 -5.54 17.59 -8.60
N SER A 366 -4.68 18.54 -8.95
CA SER A 366 -5.05 19.96 -8.88
C SER A 366 -6.02 20.39 -9.97
N SER A 367 -6.74 21.48 -9.71
CA SER A 367 -7.56 22.20 -10.69
C SER A 367 -6.72 22.80 -11.82
N GLU A 368 -5.48 23.23 -11.53
CA GLU A 368 -4.55 23.82 -12.50
C GLU A 368 -4.01 22.80 -13.52
N THR A 369 -3.80 21.56 -13.09
CA THR A 369 -3.33 20.46 -13.95
C THR A 369 -4.43 19.86 -14.83
N GLY A 370 -5.69 20.29 -14.68
CA GLY A 370 -6.83 19.77 -15.43
C GLY A 370 -7.16 18.30 -15.11
N SER A 371 -6.60 17.77 -14.02
CA SER A 371 -6.82 16.40 -13.54
C SER A 371 -8.21 16.21 -12.92
N MET A 372 -8.83 17.29 -12.44
CA MET A 372 -10.20 17.30 -11.96
C MET A 372 -11.14 17.73 -13.08
N VAL A 373 -12.20 16.94 -13.31
CA VAL A 373 -13.26 17.33 -14.24
C VAL A 373 -14.14 18.36 -13.55
N ALA A 374 -14.24 19.56 -14.14
CA ALA A 374 -15.09 20.61 -13.62
C ALA A 374 -16.56 20.14 -13.52
N PRO A 375 -17.25 20.42 -12.41
CA PRO A 375 -18.65 20.06 -12.27
C PRO A 375 -19.51 20.93 -13.20
N TYR A 376 -20.71 20.46 -13.51
CA TYR A 376 -21.64 21.21 -14.36
C TYR A 376 -22.04 22.56 -13.72
N GLY A 377 -22.03 23.64 -14.51
CA GLY A 377 -22.55 24.96 -14.12
C GLY A 377 -21.49 25.95 -13.61
N GLU A 378 -21.90 26.88 -12.74
CA GLU A 378 -21.00 27.88 -12.10
C GLU A 378 -20.25 27.32 -10.88
N HIS A 379 -20.29 26.01 -10.66
CA HIS A 379 -19.60 25.37 -9.55
C HIS A 379 -18.12 25.21 -9.91
N THR A 380 -17.22 25.67 -9.03
CA THR A 380 -15.78 25.40 -9.13
C THR A 380 -15.41 24.28 -8.16
N ILE A 381 -14.45 23.45 -8.55
CA ILE A 381 -13.71 22.62 -7.60
C ILE A 381 -12.42 23.37 -7.37
N ASP A 382 -12.35 24.04 -6.23
CA ASP A 382 -11.14 24.73 -5.80
C ASP A 382 -10.24 23.71 -5.09
N ASP A 383 -8.94 23.82 -5.30
CA ASP A 383 -7.97 22.99 -4.58
C ASP A 383 -8.06 23.28 -3.08
N ILE A 384 -8.19 22.22 -2.28
CA ILE A 384 -8.29 22.37 -0.82
C ILE A 384 -6.88 22.31 -0.23
N GLU A 385 -6.45 23.44 0.30
CA GLU A 385 -5.18 23.59 1.00
C GLU A 385 -5.37 23.45 2.52
N ASP A 386 -4.32 23.00 3.21
CA ASP A 386 -4.20 23.07 4.67
C ASP A 386 -5.37 22.45 5.45
N ALA A 387 -5.97 21.38 4.92
CA ALA A 387 -7.12 20.70 5.51
C ALA A 387 -6.81 19.27 5.95
N ALA A 388 -7.76 18.66 6.67
CA ALA A 388 -7.67 17.24 7.01
C ALA A 388 -8.04 16.38 5.80
N PHE A 389 -7.18 15.43 5.46
CA PHE A 389 -7.38 14.54 4.31
C PHE A 389 -7.24 13.07 4.71
N ILE A 390 -8.03 12.25 4.02
CA ILE A 390 -7.80 10.80 3.91
C ILE A 390 -7.69 10.49 2.43
N VAL A 391 -6.50 10.09 1.99
CA VAL A 391 -6.23 9.70 0.60
C VAL A 391 -5.95 8.21 0.56
N ALA A 392 -6.67 7.49 -0.29
CA ALA A 392 -6.38 6.10 -0.63
C ALA A 392 -5.99 6.03 -2.11
N LYS A 393 -4.71 5.74 -2.38
CA LYS A 393 -4.16 5.68 -3.74
C LYS A 393 -3.51 4.32 -3.97
N SER A 394 -3.84 3.69 -5.08
CA SER A 394 -3.32 2.38 -5.52
C SER A 394 -3.60 2.24 -7.01
N ASP A 395 -2.91 1.33 -7.69
CA ASP A 395 -3.24 0.94 -9.07
C ASP A 395 -4.72 0.50 -9.17
N GLU A 396 -5.25 -0.15 -8.13
CA GLU A 396 -6.59 -0.74 -8.12
C GLU A 396 -7.27 -0.60 -6.74
N VAL A 397 -8.31 0.26 -6.62
CA VAL A 397 -9.01 0.52 -5.36
C VAL A 397 -10.37 -0.20 -5.31
N ARG A 398 -10.64 -0.97 -4.25
CA ARG A 398 -11.91 -1.69 -4.04
C ARG A 398 -12.49 -1.43 -2.65
N ILE A 399 -13.78 -1.10 -2.57
CA ILE A 399 -14.56 -1.07 -1.32
C ILE A 399 -15.53 -2.26 -1.36
N ILE A 400 -15.35 -3.23 -0.47
CA ILE A 400 -16.10 -4.50 -0.50
C ILE A 400 -16.88 -4.69 0.80
N ALA A 401 -18.20 -4.81 0.69
CA ALA A 401 -19.05 -5.27 1.79
C ALA A 401 -19.15 -6.81 1.79
N ARG A 402 -18.92 -7.43 2.95
CA ARG A 402 -18.93 -8.90 3.10
C ARG A 402 -20.34 -9.47 2.91
N LYS A 403 -20.45 -10.58 2.19
CA LYS A 403 -21.65 -11.42 2.11
C LYS A 403 -21.27 -12.89 2.37
N THR A 404 -21.99 -13.58 3.24
CA THR A 404 -21.87 -15.05 3.37
C THR A 404 -22.69 -15.73 2.28
N GLY A 405 -22.25 -16.89 1.82
CA GLY A 405 -23.03 -17.73 0.91
C GLY A 405 -24.37 -18.16 1.52
N GLU A 406 -25.25 -18.72 0.68
CA GLU A 406 -26.60 -19.15 1.06
C GLU A 406 -26.61 -20.17 2.21
N GLU A 407 -25.55 -20.97 2.33
CA GLU A 407 -25.28 -21.85 3.47
C GLU A 407 -23.98 -21.41 4.15
N PRO A 408 -24.01 -20.53 5.18
CA PRO A 408 -22.82 -20.20 5.93
C PRO A 408 -22.29 -21.47 6.62
N PRO A 409 -20.96 -21.59 6.82
CA PRO A 409 -20.42 -22.71 7.58
C PRO A 409 -21.08 -22.82 8.96
N THR A 410 -21.23 -24.05 9.47
CA THR A 410 -21.89 -24.30 10.76
C THR A 410 -21.31 -23.43 11.87
N GLY A 411 -22.16 -22.63 12.52
CA GLY A 411 -21.78 -21.73 13.61
C GLY A 411 -21.42 -20.29 13.18
N TYR A 412 -21.46 -19.97 11.89
CA TYR A 412 -21.28 -18.60 11.40
C TYR A 412 -22.63 -17.92 11.17
N PRO A 413 -22.79 -16.64 11.55
CA PRO A 413 -24.01 -15.89 11.26
C PRO A 413 -24.14 -15.64 9.75
N GLU A 414 -25.37 -15.52 9.26
CA GLU A 414 -25.62 -14.97 7.93
C GLU A 414 -25.27 -13.48 7.92
N ILE A 415 -24.48 -13.06 6.94
CA ILE A 415 -24.06 -11.67 6.75
C ILE A 415 -24.39 -11.25 5.33
N ASN A 416 -25.05 -10.10 5.20
CA ASN A 416 -25.26 -9.42 3.94
C ASN A 416 -24.96 -7.93 4.14
N GLY A 417 -23.71 -7.55 3.89
CA GLY A 417 -23.20 -6.21 4.18
C GLY A 417 -23.78 -5.13 3.27
N SER A 418 -23.51 -3.87 3.61
CA SER A 418 -23.90 -2.68 2.83
C SER A 418 -22.74 -1.69 2.77
N ILE A 419 -22.69 -0.88 1.72
CA ILE A 419 -21.72 0.24 1.57
C ILE A 419 -22.52 1.55 1.62
N ARG A 420 -22.04 2.53 2.38
CA ARG A 420 -22.66 3.84 2.49
C ARG A 420 -21.58 4.92 2.42
N ILE A 421 -21.71 5.82 1.45
CA ILE A 421 -20.91 7.03 1.33
C ILE A 421 -21.84 8.18 1.67
N ILE A 422 -21.51 8.97 2.69
CA ILE A 422 -22.42 9.98 3.26
C ILE A 422 -21.63 11.28 3.43
N LYS A 423 -22.12 12.35 2.82
CA LYS A 423 -21.79 13.73 3.18
C LYS A 423 -22.80 14.17 4.25
N GLU A 424 -22.30 14.49 5.44
CA GLU A 424 -23.11 15.06 6.51
C GLU A 424 -23.69 16.42 6.09
N GLY A 425 -24.92 16.70 6.54
CA GLY A 425 -25.67 17.90 6.18
C GLY A 425 -27.12 17.80 6.67
N ASP A 426 -27.91 18.82 6.38
CA ASP A 426 -29.36 18.79 6.55
C ASP A 426 -30.00 17.93 5.44
N PRO A 427 -30.83 16.93 5.79
CA PRO A 427 -31.54 16.10 4.81
C PRO A 427 -32.40 16.88 3.79
N SER A 428 -32.77 18.12 4.11
CA SER A 428 -33.57 19.00 3.27
C SER A 428 -32.77 20.01 2.45
N ASP A 429 -31.45 20.06 2.62
CA ASP A 429 -30.60 21.08 1.99
C ASP A 429 -29.32 20.45 1.35
N ASP A 430 -28.33 20.10 2.16
CA ASP A 430 -26.95 19.81 1.69
C ASP A 430 -26.45 18.39 1.99
N MET A 431 -27.29 17.52 2.58
CA MET A 431 -26.97 16.10 2.73
C MET A 431 -26.89 15.41 1.36
N ALA A 432 -25.87 14.57 1.17
CA ALA A 432 -25.74 13.72 -0.02
C ALA A 432 -25.28 12.31 0.35
N THR A 433 -25.80 11.30 -0.34
CA THR A 433 -25.51 9.88 -0.05
C THR A 433 -25.43 9.01 -1.30
N ILE A 434 -24.57 7.99 -1.24
CA ILE A 434 -24.55 6.82 -2.14
C ILE A 434 -24.65 5.58 -1.27
N LEU A 435 -25.75 4.83 -1.40
CA LEU A 435 -26.06 3.67 -0.59
C LEU A 435 -26.15 2.43 -1.47
N LEU A 436 -25.41 1.38 -1.11
CA LEU A 436 -25.53 0.04 -1.68
C LEU A 436 -26.02 -0.89 -0.56
N LEU A 437 -27.31 -1.22 -0.60
CA LEU A 437 -28.00 -1.95 0.47
C LEU A 437 -27.92 -3.48 0.27
N PRO A 438 -28.18 -4.28 1.33
CA PRO A 438 -28.05 -5.73 1.28
C PRO A 438 -28.98 -6.41 0.26
N ASP A 439 -30.14 -5.81 -0.04
CA ASP A 439 -31.11 -6.30 -1.01
C ASP A 439 -30.72 -6.00 -2.47
N GLY A 440 -29.58 -5.35 -2.69
CA GLY A 440 -29.11 -4.92 -4.01
C GLY A 440 -29.61 -3.54 -4.42
N THR A 441 -30.39 -2.86 -3.58
CA THR A 441 -30.83 -1.49 -3.84
C THR A 441 -29.64 -0.55 -3.85
N ILE A 442 -29.51 0.24 -4.93
CA ILE A 442 -28.58 1.35 -5.04
C ILE A 442 -29.38 2.64 -4.98
N GLN A 443 -29.07 3.49 -4.00
CA GLN A 443 -29.69 4.81 -3.84
C GLN A 443 -28.63 5.89 -3.92
N ILE A 444 -28.80 6.84 -4.84
CA ILE A 444 -28.01 8.06 -4.94
C ILE A 444 -28.97 9.21 -4.63
N SER A 445 -28.63 10.02 -3.63
CA SER A 445 -29.49 11.12 -3.17
C SER A 445 -28.65 12.35 -2.85
N GLY A 446 -29.16 13.52 -3.24
CA GLY A 446 -28.59 14.83 -3.00
C GLY A 446 -29.46 15.91 -3.64
N SER A 447 -29.23 17.18 -3.32
CA SER A 447 -30.03 18.30 -3.87
C SER A 447 -29.90 18.44 -5.40
N LYS A 448 -28.75 18.07 -5.96
CA LYS A 448 -28.51 17.98 -7.41
C LYS A 448 -27.67 16.75 -7.71
N ILE A 449 -28.07 15.99 -8.72
CA ILE A 449 -27.33 14.82 -9.22
C ILE A 449 -27.01 15.08 -10.69
N PHE A 450 -25.73 15.13 -11.00
CA PHE A 450 -25.25 15.22 -12.38
C PHE A 450 -24.70 13.86 -12.82
N LEU A 451 -25.09 13.41 -14.01
CA LEU A 451 -24.61 12.18 -14.63
C LEU A 451 -24.01 12.53 -15.99
N GLY A 452 -22.75 12.18 -16.23
CA GLY A 452 -22.01 12.46 -17.47
C GLY A 452 -20.86 13.46 -17.29
N ARG A 453 -20.27 13.91 -18.41
CA ARG A 453 -19.18 14.91 -18.46
C ARG A 453 -19.60 16.13 -19.28
N THR A 454 -19.09 17.30 -18.90
CA THR A 454 -19.36 18.62 -19.49
C THR A 454 -18.82 18.81 -20.92
N GLU A 455 -17.89 17.97 -21.39
CA GLU A 455 -17.15 18.18 -22.64
C GLU A 455 -17.07 16.95 -23.58
N ASP A 456 -17.64 15.80 -23.21
CA ASP A 456 -17.60 14.59 -24.06
C ASP A 456 -18.75 14.57 -25.09
N PRO A 457 -18.50 14.22 -26.37
CA PRO A 457 -19.53 14.09 -27.41
C PRO A 457 -20.59 13.01 -27.11
N ASP A 458 -20.31 12.15 -26.13
CA ASP A 458 -21.16 11.02 -25.72
C ASP A 458 -22.26 11.40 -24.70
N GLY A 459 -22.27 12.64 -24.19
CA GLY A 459 -23.22 13.11 -23.15
C GLY A 459 -24.50 13.79 -23.66
N GLY A 460 -24.63 14.04 -24.97
CA GLY A 460 -25.82 14.71 -25.52
C GLY A 460 -25.61 15.25 -26.93
N ILE A 461 -25.83 14.39 -27.93
CA ILE A 461 -25.90 14.71 -29.36
C ILE A 461 -24.70 15.54 -29.88
N ALA A 462 -23.62 14.85 -30.24
CA ALA A 462 -22.67 15.29 -31.27
C ALA A 462 -23.19 15.03 -32.70
N ALA A 463 -24.50 15.01 -32.92
CA ALA A 463 -25.03 15.19 -34.26
C ALA A 463 -25.26 16.69 -34.44
N ALA A 464 -24.20 17.36 -34.90
CA ALA A 464 -24.34 18.59 -35.63
C ALA A 464 -25.44 18.37 -36.68
N ASP A 465 -26.60 18.97 -36.46
CA ASP A 465 -27.47 19.33 -37.56
C ASP A 465 -26.59 20.24 -38.41
N ALA A 466 -26.16 19.74 -39.57
CA ALA A 466 -25.04 20.27 -40.36
C ALA A 466 -25.26 21.71 -40.88
N ASP A 467 -26.36 22.35 -40.47
CA ASP A 467 -26.83 23.64 -40.96
C ASP A 467 -27.16 24.64 -39.84
N SER A 468 -27.09 24.28 -38.54
CA SER A 468 -27.50 25.20 -37.44
C SER A 468 -26.47 25.46 -36.33
N GLY A 469 -25.33 24.78 -36.31
CA GLY A 469 -24.13 25.25 -35.60
C GLY A 469 -24.16 25.33 -34.06
N THR A 470 -25.24 24.95 -33.37
CA THR A 470 -25.26 24.89 -31.90
C THR A 470 -26.16 23.76 -31.39
N SER A 471 -25.59 22.58 -31.14
CA SER A 471 -26.25 21.49 -30.40
C SER A 471 -25.84 21.55 -28.92
N SER A 472 -26.45 22.46 -28.17
CA SER A 472 -26.29 22.57 -26.71
C SER A 472 -27.57 22.10 -26.01
N GLY A 473 -27.46 21.16 -25.07
CA GLY A 473 -28.57 20.84 -24.18
C GLY A 473 -28.98 22.03 -23.32
N PRO A 474 -30.25 22.10 -22.87
CA PRO A 474 -30.76 23.24 -22.11
C PRO A 474 -30.26 23.28 -20.65
N GLY A 475 -29.56 22.24 -20.18
CA GLY A 475 -29.00 22.17 -18.84
C GLY A 475 -27.63 22.86 -18.71
N PRO A 476 -27.14 23.04 -17.46
CA PRO A 476 -25.78 23.51 -17.21
C PRO A 476 -24.76 22.66 -17.96
N GLY A 477 -23.70 23.29 -18.49
CA GLY A 477 -22.65 22.61 -19.27
C GLY A 477 -23.18 21.87 -20.51
N ASN A 478 -24.23 22.41 -21.15
CA ASN A 478 -24.89 21.81 -22.32
C ASN A 478 -25.49 20.42 -22.08
N SER A 479 -25.73 20.04 -20.82
CA SER A 479 -26.34 18.75 -20.46
C SER A 479 -27.79 18.62 -20.92
N GLN A 480 -28.20 17.39 -21.23
CA GLN A 480 -29.60 17.06 -21.50
C GLN A 480 -30.29 16.70 -20.17
N PRO A 481 -31.43 17.32 -19.83
CA PRO A 481 -32.15 17.00 -18.62
C PRO A 481 -32.79 15.61 -18.70
N TRP A 482 -32.81 14.91 -17.58
CA TRP A 482 -33.64 13.71 -17.43
C TRP A 482 -35.10 14.12 -17.30
N VAL A 483 -36.00 13.38 -17.97
CA VAL A 483 -37.44 13.65 -17.90
C VAL A 483 -38.08 12.71 -16.89
N LYS A 484 -38.85 13.26 -15.94
CA LYS A 484 -39.63 12.47 -15.00
C LYS A 484 -40.69 11.67 -15.75
N TYR A 485 -40.74 10.36 -15.52
CA TYR A 485 -41.68 9.48 -16.23
C TYR A 485 -43.12 9.95 -16.11
N GLU A 486 -43.57 10.33 -14.91
CA GLU A 486 -44.94 10.82 -14.69
C GLU A 486 -45.24 12.08 -15.51
N GLN A 487 -44.30 13.02 -15.60
CA GLN A 487 -44.48 14.24 -16.40
C GLN A 487 -44.50 13.93 -17.89
N LEU A 488 -43.65 13.01 -18.36
CA LEU A 488 -43.65 12.55 -19.74
C LEU A 488 -44.94 11.81 -20.10
N ASP A 489 -45.38 10.89 -19.25
CA ASP A 489 -46.63 10.14 -19.41
C ASP A 489 -47.82 11.09 -19.47
N ASN A 490 -47.92 12.03 -18.53
CA ASN A 490 -48.97 13.04 -18.53
C ASN A 490 -48.95 13.90 -19.82
N LEU A 491 -47.77 14.34 -20.28
CA LEU A 491 -47.63 15.15 -21.49
C LEU A 491 -48.01 14.37 -22.76
N LEU A 492 -47.50 13.14 -22.89
CA LEU A 492 -47.76 12.29 -24.04
C LEU A 492 -49.23 11.88 -24.07
N THR A 493 -49.79 11.42 -22.96
CA THR A 493 -51.19 11.03 -22.84
C THR A 493 -52.11 12.21 -23.17
N ALA A 494 -51.86 13.40 -22.62
CA ALA A 494 -52.63 14.59 -22.95
C ALA A 494 -52.53 14.97 -24.44
N THR A 495 -51.34 14.80 -25.05
CA THR A 495 -51.13 15.07 -26.48
C THR A 495 -51.93 14.10 -27.35
N MET A 496 -51.87 12.80 -27.06
CA MET A 496 -52.58 11.76 -27.82
C MET A 496 -54.10 11.93 -27.67
N GLU A 497 -54.60 12.25 -26.48
CA GLU A 497 -56.02 12.54 -26.25
C GLU A 497 -56.51 13.78 -27.02
N ASN A 498 -55.70 14.84 -27.11
CA ASN A 498 -56.05 16.00 -27.92
C ASN A 498 -56.14 15.66 -29.42
N ILE A 499 -55.25 14.81 -29.94
CA ILE A 499 -55.29 14.34 -31.33
C ILE A 499 -56.53 13.46 -31.56
N LYS A 500 -56.83 12.57 -30.61
CA LYS A 500 -58.02 11.72 -30.63
C LYS A 500 -59.29 12.57 -30.66
N GLN A 501 -59.39 13.59 -29.80
CA GLN A 501 -60.53 14.51 -29.76
C GLN A 501 -60.67 15.29 -31.07
N PHE A 502 -59.58 15.76 -31.67
CA PHE A 502 -59.60 16.40 -32.97
C PHE A 502 -60.16 15.47 -34.06
N ALA A 503 -59.74 14.20 -34.08
CA ALA A 503 -60.25 13.20 -35.02
C ALA A 503 -61.75 12.95 -34.84
N LEU A 504 -62.21 12.87 -33.59
CA LEU A 504 -63.63 12.71 -33.25
C LEU A 504 -64.47 13.92 -33.71
N ASP A 505 -63.98 15.14 -33.47
CA ASP A 505 -64.65 16.36 -33.91
C ASP A 505 -64.72 16.44 -35.43
N LEU A 506 -63.66 16.03 -36.13
CA LEU A 506 -63.60 15.99 -37.59
C LEU A 506 -64.61 14.98 -38.15
N GLN A 507 -64.65 13.77 -37.60
CA GLN A 507 -65.62 12.72 -37.95
C GLN A 507 -67.08 13.19 -37.74
N THR A 508 -67.33 13.89 -36.62
CA THR A 508 -68.64 14.46 -36.29
C THR A 508 -69.04 15.56 -37.28
N ASN A 509 -68.11 16.43 -37.65
CA ASN A 509 -68.37 17.52 -38.60
C ASN A 509 -68.64 17.02 -40.02
N PHE A 510 -67.96 15.96 -40.48
CA PHE A 510 -68.21 15.37 -41.80
C PHE A 510 -69.55 14.63 -41.89
N SER A 511 -70.01 14.05 -40.78
CA SER A 511 -71.29 13.32 -40.73
C SER A 511 -72.52 14.23 -40.52
N SER A 512 -72.34 15.41 -39.93
CA SER A 512 -73.44 16.33 -39.57
C SER A 512 -73.60 17.53 -40.51
N ASN A 513 -72.55 17.97 -41.23
CA ASN A 513 -72.66 19.12 -42.12
C ASN A 513 -73.34 18.77 -43.46
N SER A 514 -74.45 19.46 -43.73
CA SER A 514 -75.13 19.37 -45.04
C SER A 514 -74.40 20.21 -46.09
N THR A 515 -74.18 19.65 -47.27
CA THR A 515 -73.55 20.38 -48.38
C THR A 515 -74.49 21.50 -48.85
N PRO A 516 -74.05 22.78 -48.87
CA PRO A 516 -74.91 23.87 -49.33
C PRO A 516 -75.47 23.59 -50.72
N GLY A 517 -76.80 23.55 -50.86
CA GLY A 517 -77.52 23.30 -52.11
C GLY A 517 -77.94 21.85 -52.39
N TYR A 518 -77.48 20.85 -51.63
CA TYR A 518 -77.78 19.42 -51.90
C TYR A 518 -78.45 18.65 -50.74
N GLY A 519 -78.61 19.26 -49.56
CA GLY A 519 -79.47 18.73 -48.47
C GLY A 519 -78.96 17.48 -47.72
N ALA A 520 -77.84 16.89 -48.14
CA ALA A 520 -77.18 15.77 -47.47
C ALA A 520 -75.65 15.97 -47.39
N PRO A 521 -74.96 15.34 -46.43
CA PRO A 521 -73.49 15.28 -46.39
C PRO A 521 -72.93 14.57 -47.64
N ASN A 522 -71.70 14.90 -48.04
CA ASN A 522 -71.03 14.23 -49.16
C ASN A 522 -70.71 12.77 -48.77
N PRO A 523 -71.28 11.75 -49.44
CA PRO A 523 -71.11 10.35 -49.04
C PRO A 523 -69.66 9.85 -49.08
N SER A 524 -68.87 10.30 -50.06
CA SER A 524 -67.47 9.91 -50.19
C SER A 524 -66.62 10.49 -49.07
N LEU A 525 -66.82 11.76 -48.72
CA LEU A 525 -66.11 12.39 -47.59
C LEU A 525 -66.54 11.80 -46.25
N THR A 526 -67.83 11.46 -46.10
CA THR A 526 -68.36 10.84 -44.87
C THR A 526 -67.77 9.45 -44.65
N ALA A 527 -67.66 8.64 -45.71
CA ALA A 527 -67.10 7.30 -45.63
C ALA A 527 -65.59 7.31 -45.35
N SER A 528 -64.82 8.13 -46.08
CA SER A 528 -63.37 8.27 -45.86
C SER A 528 -63.05 8.84 -44.48
N ALA A 529 -63.74 9.90 -44.06
CA ALA A 529 -63.54 10.48 -42.72
C ALA A 529 -63.88 9.49 -41.61
N SER A 530 -64.94 8.69 -41.75
CA SER A 530 -65.30 7.71 -40.72
C SER A 530 -64.28 6.59 -40.56
N ALA A 531 -63.65 6.12 -41.65
CA ALA A 531 -62.65 5.06 -41.58
C ALA A 531 -61.31 5.60 -41.05
N GLU A 532 -60.82 6.69 -41.65
CA GLU A 532 -59.50 7.25 -41.32
C GLU A 532 -59.47 7.88 -39.92
N CYS A 533 -60.54 8.58 -39.50
CA CYS A 533 -60.60 9.13 -38.15
C CYS A 533 -60.74 8.05 -37.08
N GLN A 534 -61.40 6.92 -37.39
CA GLN A 534 -61.47 5.79 -36.45
C GLN A 534 -60.10 5.12 -36.31
N THR A 535 -59.41 4.85 -37.42
CA THR A 535 -58.05 4.30 -37.38
C THR A 535 -57.11 5.20 -36.58
N LEU A 536 -57.19 6.52 -36.76
CA LEU A 536 -56.36 7.45 -35.96
C LEU A 536 -56.72 7.41 -34.47
N GLN A 537 -58.00 7.30 -34.10
CA GLN A 537 -58.41 7.16 -32.70
C GLN A 537 -57.87 5.86 -32.09
N ASP A 538 -57.98 4.74 -32.82
CA ASP A 538 -57.47 3.43 -32.39
C ASP A 538 -55.94 3.48 -32.24
N ASP A 539 -55.23 4.09 -33.18
CA ASP A 539 -53.77 4.29 -33.12
C ASP A 539 -53.34 5.13 -31.91
N MET A 540 -54.14 6.14 -31.51
CA MET A 540 -53.84 6.96 -30.32
C MET A 540 -54.04 6.14 -29.03
N ASP A 541 -55.09 5.32 -28.96
CA ASP A 541 -55.34 4.43 -27.81
C ASP A 541 -54.21 3.39 -27.65
N ASP A 542 -53.77 2.81 -28.76
CA ASP A 542 -52.64 1.88 -28.79
C ASP A 542 -51.34 2.55 -28.31
N ARG A 543 -51.08 3.80 -28.72
CA ARG A 543 -49.90 4.55 -28.27
C ARG A 543 -49.94 4.88 -26.79
N ILE A 544 -51.10 5.26 -26.24
CA ILE A 544 -51.27 5.48 -24.79
C ILE A 544 -50.96 4.19 -24.03
N ALA A 545 -51.45 3.04 -24.51
CA ALA A 545 -51.15 1.75 -23.90
C ALA A 545 -49.65 1.41 -23.91
N GLN A 546 -48.93 1.79 -24.98
CA GLN A 546 -47.47 1.59 -25.09
C GLN A 546 -46.65 2.45 -24.12
N ILE A 547 -47.16 3.59 -23.62
CA ILE A 547 -46.42 4.41 -22.64
C ILE A 547 -46.11 3.62 -21.35
N ASN A 548 -46.97 2.67 -20.98
CA ASN A 548 -46.74 1.82 -19.82
C ASN A 548 -45.65 0.75 -20.03
N THR A 549 -45.32 0.43 -21.28
CA THR A 549 -44.32 -0.61 -21.60
C THR A 549 -42.91 -0.04 -21.74
N ILE A 550 -42.78 1.28 -21.90
CA ILE A 550 -41.48 1.95 -22.02
C ILE A 550 -40.84 2.32 -20.67
N LYS A 551 -41.56 2.18 -19.55
CA LYS A 551 -41.01 2.48 -18.23
C LYS A 551 -39.90 1.51 -17.86
N SER A 552 -38.88 2.01 -17.16
CA SER A 552 -37.80 1.17 -16.67
C SER A 552 -38.28 0.28 -15.51
N GLU A 553 -37.88 -0.99 -15.51
CA GLU A 553 -38.12 -1.92 -14.40
C GLU A 553 -36.96 -1.93 -13.38
N ARG A 554 -35.87 -1.22 -13.67
CA ARG A 554 -34.61 -1.27 -12.89
C ARG A 554 -34.16 0.08 -12.36
N ILE A 555 -34.50 1.16 -13.05
CA ILE A 555 -34.08 2.52 -12.71
C ILE A 555 -35.34 3.29 -12.36
N PHE A 556 -35.44 3.70 -11.11
CA PHE A 556 -36.52 4.54 -10.61
C PHE A 556 -35.91 5.86 -10.15
N GLY A 557 -36.49 6.98 -10.60
CA GLY A 557 -36.12 8.33 -10.17
C GLY A 557 -37.35 9.08 -9.67
N GLU A 558 -37.14 10.17 -8.94
CA GLU A 558 -38.19 11.10 -8.49
C GLU A 558 -38.78 11.97 -9.61
#